data_AF-A0A7C5NFL1-F1
#
_entry.id   AF-A0A7C5NFL1-F1
#
_cell.length_a   1.000
_cell.length_b   1.000
_cell.length_c   1.000
_cell.angle_alpha   90.00
_cell.angle_beta   90.00
_cell.angle_gamma   90.00
#
_symmetry.space_group_name_H-M   'P 1'
#
loop_
_entity.id
_entity.type
_entity.pdbx_description
1 polymer ?
#
loop_
_entity_poly.entity_id
_entity_poly.type
_entity_poly.pdbx_seq_one_letter_code
_entity_poly.pdbx_strand_id
1 'polypeptide(L)' 'MAVYDVDKLMTEARKLAADYRRATGKALGISTEIAVHDVIRLMKLIPAEPGAGGYDAIGTGA' A
#
# COMPACT_ATOMS: atom_id res chain seq x y z
N MET A 1 -13.40 -4.73 17.27
CA MET A 1 -12.62 -3.56 16.81
C MET A 1 -13.16 -3.17 15.45
N ALA A 2 -13.60 -1.93 15.26
CA ALA A 2 -13.98 -1.44 13.94
C ALA A 2 -12.73 -1.51 13.06
N VAL A 3 -12.62 -2.57 12.25
CA VAL A 3 -11.62 -2.68 11.20
C VAL A 3 -11.91 -1.50 10.29
N TYR A 4 -11.13 -0.43 10.41
CA TYR A 4 -11.05 0.53 9.33
C TYR A 4 -10.82 -0.31 8.08
N ASP A 5 -11.70 -0.15 7.10
CA ASP A 5 -11.53 -0.80 5.81
C ASP A 5 -10.19 -0.30 5.25
N VAL A 6 -9.15 -1.13 5.41
CA VAL A 6 -7.77 -0.81 5.03
C VAL A 6 -7.73 -0.44 3.55
N ASP A 7 -8.60 -1.04 2.74
CA ASP A 7 -8.72 -0.70 1.33
C ASP A 7 -9.28 0.70 1.11
N LYS A 8 -10.25 1.11 1.92
CA LYS A 8 -10.76 2.49 1.90
C LYS A 8 -9.68 3.47 2.31
N LEU A 9 -8.95 3.19 3.39
CA LEU A 9 -7.85 4.04 3.85
C LEU A 9 -6.76 4.18 2.78
N MET A 10 -6.35 3.08 2.14
CA MET A 10 -5.38 3.11 1.05
C MET A 10 -5.90 3.85 -0.19
N THR A 11 -7.20 3.76 -0.47
CA THR A 11 -7.82 4.53 -1.57
C THR A 11 -7.78 6.03 -1.30
N GLU A 12 -8.06 6.46 -0.07
CA GLU A 12 -7.96 7.87 0.33
C GLU A 12 -6.50 8.35 0.32
N ALA A 13 -5.57 7.54 0.83
CA ALA A 13 -4.13 7.83 0.80
C ALA A 13 -3.61 8.01 -0.64
N ARG A 14 -4.05 7.16 -1.58
CA ARG A 14 -3.68 7.26 -3.00
C ARG A 14 -4.16 8.57 -3.63
N LYS A 15 -5.40 8.97 -3.34
CA LYS A 15 -5.96 10.25 -3.80
C LYS A 15 -5.15 11.41 -3.24
N LEU A 16 -4.90 11.42 -1.93
CA LEU A 16 -4.14 12.47 -1.27
C LEU A 16 -2.70 12.58 -1.81
N ALA A 17 -2.01 11.46 -2.03
CA ALA A 17 -0.67 11.45 -2.60
C ALA A 17 -0.63 12.04 -4.01
N ALA A 18 -1.65 11.76 -4.84
CA ALA A 18 -1.77 12.32 -6.18
C ALA A 18 -2.03 13.83 -6.14
N ASP A 19 -2.97 14.28 -5.30
CA ASP A 19 -3.30 15.69 -5.15
C ASP A 19 -2.13 16.49 -4.60
N TYR A 20 -1.42 15.94 -3.60
CA TYR A 20 -0.22 16.54 -3.04
C TYR A 20 0.86 16.73 -4.12
N ARG A 21 1.11 15.73 -4.96
CA ARG A 21 2.08 15.85 -6.06
C ARG A 21 1.65 16.89 -7.09
N ARG A 22 0.36 16.96 -7.39
CA ARG A 22 -0.18 17.95 -8.33
C ARG A 22 -0.07 19.39 -7.79
N ALA A 23 -0.27 19.56 -6.49
CA ALA A 23 -0.22 20.87 -5.84
C ALA A 23 1.21 21.35 -5.55
N THR A 24 2.12 20.44 -5.16
CA THR A 24 3.45 20.81 -4.65
C THR A 24 4.60 20.45 -5.58
N GLY A 25 4.35 19.61 -6.59
CA GLY A 25 5.39 19.00 -7.43
C GLY A 25 6.21 17.90 -6.75
N LYS A 26 5.99 17.62 -5.45
CA LYS A 26 6.75 16.65 -4.65
C LYS A 26 5.91 15.41 -4.30
N ALA A 27 6.56 14.29 -4.00
CA ALA A 27 5.86 13.09 -3.53
C ALA A 27 5.52 13.19 -2.03
N LEU A 28 4.36 12.66 -1.62
CA LEU A 28 3.88 12.66 -0.22
C LEU A 28 4.63 11.68 0.70
N GLY A 29 5.57 10.88 0.16
CA GLY A 29 6.41 9.97 0.93
C GLY A 29 5.77 8.63 1.30
N ILE A 30 4.50 8.40 0.95
CA ILE A 30 3.74 7.17 1.25
C ILE A 30 3.51 6.27 0.02
N SER A 31 4.22 6.54 -1.07
CA SER A 31 4.00 5.85 -2.35
C SER A 31 4.37 4.37 -2.28
N THR A 32 5.35 4.01 -1.44
CA THR A 32 5.83 2.64 -1.28
C THR A 32 4.75 1.78 -0.64
N GLU A 33 4.13 2.26 0.43
CA GLU A 33 3.08 1.58 1.18
C GLU A 33 1.85 1.34 0.30
N ILE A 34 1.48 2.35 -0.50
CA ILE A 34 0.39 2.22 -1.48
C ILE A 34 0.75 1.15 -2.52
N ALA A 35 1.97 1.18 -3.07
CA ALA A 35 2.40 0.22 -4.08
C ALA A 35 2.44 -1.22 -3.53
N VAL A 36 2.94 -1.43 -2.32
CA VAL A 36 2.96 -2.74 -1.65
C VAL A 36 1.54 -3.27 -1.45
N HIS A 37 0.62 -2.45 -0.91
CA HIS A 37 -0.79 -2.85 -0.76
C HIS A 37 -1.42 -3.22 -2.10
N ASP A 38 -1.19 -2.42 -3.14
CA ASP A 38 -1.73 -2.65 -4.47
C ASP A 38 -1.20 -3.95 -5.08
N VAL A 39 0.11 -4.21 -5.00
CA VAL A 39 0.73 -5.43 -5.54
C VAL A 39 0.23 -6.67 -4.81
N ILE A 40 0.17 -6.65 -3.48
CA ILE A 40 -0.34 -7.76 -2.67
C ILE A 40 -1.76 -8.11 -3.09
N ARG A 41 -2.61 -7.10 -3.28
CA ARG A 41 -4.00 -7.30 -3.65
C ARG A 41 -4.17 -7.77 -5.10
N LEU A 42 -3.50 -7.11 -6.05
CA LEU A 42 -3.60 -7.42 -7.48
C LEU A 42 -3.05 -8.81 -7.80
N MET A 43 -1.95 -9.20 -7.15
CA MET A 43 -1.30 -10.49 -7.36
C MET A 43 -1.74 -11.57 -6.36
N LYS A 44 -2.68 -11.24 -5.45
CA LYS A 44 -3.20 -12.15 -4.41
C LYS A 44 -2.09 -12.78 -3.57
N LEU A 45 -1.10 -11.98 -3.20
CA LEU A 45 0.03 -12.41 -2.38
C LEU A 45 -0.36 -12.51 -0.90
N ILE A 46 0.47 -13.20 -0.13
CA ILE A 46 0.35 -13.25 1.32
C ILE A 46 1.26 -12.15 1.89
N PRO A 47 0.75 -11.18 2.67
CA PRO A 47 1.57 -10.15 3.29
C PRO A 47 2.59 -10.77 4.24
N ALA A 48 3.81 -10.20 4.28
CA ALA A 48 4.82 -10.63 5.22
C ALA A 48 4.39 -10.33 6.67
N GLU A 49 4.90 -11.11 7.63
CA GLU A 49 4.63 -10.88 9.04
C GLU A 49 5.23 -9.54 9.50
N PRO A 50 4.63 -8.87 10.51
CA PRO A 50 5.20 -7.65 11.07
C PRO A 50 6.64 -7.88 11.55
N GLY A 51 7.58 -7.09 11.02
CA GLY A 51 9.01 -7.22 11.35
C GLY A 51 9.78 -8.21 10.47
N ALA A 52 9.14 -8.81 9.46
CA ALA A 52 9.86 -9.51 8.41
C ALA A 52 10.83 -8.56 7.70
N GLY A 53 12.11 -8.95 7.66
CA GLY A 53 13.15 -8.19 6.97
C GLY A 53 13.35 -8.67 5.53
N GLY A 54 13.48 -7.74 4.59
CA GLY A 54 13.97 -8.01 3.23
C GLY A 54 12.90 -8.39 2.20
N TYR A 55 11.62 -8.49 2.58
CA TYR A 55 10.50 -8.70 1.65
C TYR A 55 9.18 -8.21 2.25
N ASP A 56 8.25 -7.79 1.40
CA ASP A 56 6.93 -7.27 1.83
C ASP A 56 5.80 -8.32 1.70
N ALA A 57 5.98 -9.32 0.82
CA ALA A 57 4.96 -10.33 0.55
C ALA A 57 5.55 -11.62 0.00
N ILE A 58 4.82 -12.72 0.17
CA ILE A 58 5.19 -14.06 -0.29
C ILE A 58 4.20 -14.51 -1.38
N GLY A 59 4.72 -15.05 -2.48
CA GLY A 59 3.92 -15.60 -3.57
C GLY A 59 3.24 -16.91 -3.19
N THR A 60 2.10 -17.20 -3.82
CA THR A 60 1.31 -18.42 -3.54
C THR A 60 1.78 -19.65 -4.32
N GLY A 61 2.79 -19.52 -5.19
CA GLY A 61 3.40 -20.65 -5.91
C GLY A 61 2.52 -21.35 -6.95
N ALA A 62 1.47 -20.68 -7.43
CA ALA A 62 0.57 -21.18 -8.47
C ALA A 62 1.14 -20.97 -9.88
#